data_AF-A0AAU7Q0G0-F1
#
_entry.id   AF-A0AAU7Q0G0-F1
#
_cell.length_a   1.000
_cell.length_b   1.000
_cell.length_c   1.000
_cell.angle_alpha   90.00
_cell.angle_beta   90.00
_cell.angle_gamma   90.00
#
_symmetry.space_group_name_H-M   'P 1'
#
loop_
_entity.id
_entity.type
_entity.pdbx_description
1 polymer ?
#
loop_
_entity_poly.entity_id
_entity_poly.type
_entity_poly.pdbx_seq_one_letter_code
_entity_poly.pdbx_strand_id
1 'polypeptide(L)'
;MANKKIRIRLKAYEHRTLDTAAAKIVETATRTGAEVAGPIPLPTERSLYTIIRATHKYKDSREQFEMRTHKRLIDIINPTQKTVDALMKLDLPSGVNVEIKL
;
A
#
# COMPACT_ATOMS: atom_id res chain seq x y z
N MET A 1 -25.59 14.86 3.93
CA MET A 1 -25.59 13.39 3.81
C MET A 1 -24.16 12.92 3.97
N ALA A 2 -23.86 12.10 4.99
CA ALA A 2 -22.50 11.61 5.21
C ALA A 2 -22.09 10.75 4.01
N ASN A 3 -21.17 11.26 3.18
CA ASN A 3 -20.61 10.53 2.06
C ASN A 3 -19.90 9.29 2.61
N LYS A 4 -20.53 8.12 2.52
CA LYS A 4 -19.92 6.82 2.84
C LYS A 4 -18.74 6.64 1.89
N LYS A 5 -17.52 6.79 2.39
CA LYS A 5 -16.28 6.74 1.62
C LYS A 5 -15.43 5.61 2.17
N ILE A 6 -15.19 4.59 1.35
CA ILE A 6 -14.26 3.53 1.74
C ILE A 6 -12.85 4.00 1.41
N ARG A 7 -11.97 3.94 2.40
CA ARG A 7 -10.57 4.35 2.31
C ARG A 7 -9.68 3.12 2.42
N ILE A 8 -8.97 2.79 1.35
CA ILE A 8 -8.08 1.64 1.28
C ILE A 8 -6.64 2.16 1.34
N ARG A 9 -5.91 1.78 2.40
CA ARG A 9 -4.49 2.06 2.52
C ARG A 9 -3.71 0.80 2.17
N LEU A 10 -2.83 0.93 1.19
CA LEU A 10 -1.91 -0.13 0.79
C LEU A 10 -0.51 0.21 1.29
N LYS A 11 0.17 -0.76 1.88
CA LYS A 11 1.57 -0.66 2.30
C LYS A 11 2.36 -1.86 1.79
N ALA A 12 3.55 -1.63 1.25
CA ALA A 12 4.46 -2.70 0.86
C ALA A 12 5.92 -2.24 0.92
N TYR A 13 6.83 -3.19 1.03
CA TYR A 13 8.27 -2.94 0.93
C TYR A 13 8.75 -2.81 -0.52
N GLU A 14 8.09 -3.51 -1.44
CA GLU A 14 8.38 -3.43 -2.87
C GLU A 14 7.31 -2.61 -3.61
N HIS A 15 7.73 -1.65 -4.42
CA HIS A 15 6.80 -0.77 -5.14
C HIS A 15 6.09 -1.48 -6.32
N ARG A 16 6.75 -2.45 -6.99
CA ARG A 16 6.20 -3.10 -8.20
C ARG A 16 4.95 -3.91 -7.90
N THR A 17 4.98 -4.68 -6.81
CA THR A 17 3.85 -5.48 -6.34
C THR A 17 2.71 -4.58 -5.85
N LEU A 18 3.05 -3.46 -5.19
CA LEU A 18 2.10 -2.46 -4.72
C LEU A 18 1.35 -1.77 -5.86
N ASP A 19 2.07 -1.32 -6.89
CA ASP A 19 1.47 -0.63 -8.04
C ASP A 19 0.61 -1.60 -8.86
N THR A 20 1.04 -2.87 -9.00
CA THR A 20 0.24 -3.93 -9.64
C THR A 20 -1.05 -4.22 -8.86
N ALA A 21 -0.96 -4.31 -7.52
CA ALA A 21 -2.12 -4.52 -6.66
C ALA A 21 -3.09 -3.33 -6.72
N ALA A 22 -2.56 -2.11 -6.67
CA ALA A 22 -3.35 -0.89 -6.77
C ALA A 22 -4.10 -0.81 -8.11
N ALA A 23 -3.42 -1.15 -9.22
CA ALA A 23 -4.06 -1.19 -10.54
C ALA A 23 -5.21 -2.20 -10.60
N LYS A 24 -5.01 -3.42 -10.06
CA LYS A 24 -6.07 -4.44 -9.98
C LYS A 24 -7.28 -4.01 -9.15
N ILE A 25 -7.05 -3.36 -8.01
CA ILE A 25 -8.14 -2.84 -7.15
C ILE A 25 -8.93 -1.77 -7.90
N VAL A 26 -8.25 -0.84 -8.56
CA VAL A 26 -8.88 0.24 -9.32
C VAL A 26 -9.70 -0.34 -10.47
N GLU A 27 -9.13 -1.26 -11.26
CA GLU A 27 -9.84 -1.90 -12.37
C GLU A 27 -11.09 -2.64 -11.89
N THR A 28 -11.00 -3.35 -10.77
CA THR A 28 -12.13 -4.09 -10.20
C THR A 28 -13.23 -3.15 -9.74
N ALA A 29 -12.87 -2.05 -9.05
CA ALA A 29 -13.83 -1.06 -8.59
C ALA A 29 -14.48 -0.28 -9.75
N THR A 30 -13.75 0.00 -10.83
CA THR A 30 -14.31 0.58 -12.06
C THR A 30 -15.28 -0.41 -12.75
N ARG A 31 -14.94 -1.70 -12.80
CA ARG A 31 -15.80 -2.73 -13.39
C ARG A 31 -17.12 -2.90 -12.64
N THR A 32 -17.13 -2.72 -11.32
CA THR A 32 -18.35 -2.76 -10.49
C THR A 32 -19.14 -1.45 -10.50
N GLY A 33 -18.66 -0.42 -11.22
CA GLY A 33 -19.35 0.85 -11.40
C GLY A 33 -19.23 1.82 -10.22
N ALA A 34 -18.23 1.63 -9.34
CA ALA A 34 -17.94 2.58 -8.28
C ALA A 34 -17.02 3.69 -8.79
N GLU A 35 -17.23 4.92 -8.32
CA GLU A 35 -16.32 6.03 -8.64
C GLU A 35 -15.08 5.93 -7.75
N VAL A 36 -13.90 5.88 -8.38
CA VAL A 36 -12.63 5.69 -7.69
C VAL A 36 -11.81 6.97 -7.81
N ALA A 37 -11.39 7.53 -6.68
CA ALA A 37 -10.23 8.40 -6.68
C ALA A 37 -9.00 7.50 -6.80
N GLY A 38 -8.28 7.65 -7.92
CA GLY A 38 -7.19 6.77 -8.34
C GLY A 38 -6.10 6.55 -7.28
N PRO A 39 -5.10 5.71 -7.56
CA PRO A 39 -4.10 5.37 -6.57
C PRO A 39 -3.23 6.57 -6.23
N ILE A 40 -3.51 7.22 -5.10
CA ILE A 40 -2.79 8.40 -4.62
C ILE A 40 -1.48 7.92 -3.97
N PRO A 41 -0.32 8.31 -4.50
CA PRO A 41 0.95 7.98 -3.89
C PRO A 41 1.15 8.81 -2.62
N LEU A 42 1.27 8.14 -1.48
CA LEU A 42 1.69 8.79 -0.25
C LEU A 42 3.22 8.78 -0.14
N PRO A 43 3.82 9.75 0.58
CA PRO A 43 5.26 9.77 0.81
C PRO A 43 5.77 8.45 1.37
N THR A 44 6.85 7.94 0.78
CA THR A 44 7.50 6.69 1.23
C THR A 44 8.20 6.96 2.55
N GLU A 45 7.95 6.11 3.55
CA GLU A 45 8.70 6.17 4.81
C GLU A 45 10.04 5.47 4.61
N ARG A 46 11.13 6.17 4.94
CA ARG A 46 12.50 5.68 4.82
C ARG A 46 13.14 5.66 6.21
N SER A 47 13.45 4.47 6.71
CA SER A 47 14.18 4.28 7.96
C SER A 47 15.62 3.84 7.64
N LEU A 48 16.60 4.61 8.10
CA LEU A 48 18.03 4.34 7.90
C LEU A 48 18.63 3.74 9.17
N TYR A 49 19.37 2.64 9.02
CA TYR A 49 20.03 1.94 10.11
C TYR A 49 21.51 1.78 9.80
N THR A 50 22.35 2.28 10.70
CA THR A 50 23.81 2.12 10.61
C THR A 50 24.28 1.09 11.62
N ILE A 51 24.98 0.06 11.17
CA ILE A 51 25.52 -1.01 12.02
C ILE A 51 27.03 -1.09 11.83
N ILE A 52 27.76 -1.46 12.87
CA ILE A 52 29.20 -1.76 12.75
C ILE A 52 29.34 -3.15 12.12
N ARG A 53 30.11 -3.26 11.03
CA ARG A 53 30.31 -4.55 10.33
C ARG A 53 31.18 -5.52 11.13
N ALA A 54 32.19 -5.01 11.83
CA ALA A 54 33.13 -5.82 12.59
C ALA A 54 32.59 -6.15 13.99
N THR A 55 32.86 -7.36 14.49
CA THR A 55 32.54 -7.77 15.85
C THR A 55 33.43 -7.12 16.91
N HIS A 56 34.65 -6.69 16.56
CA HIS A 56 35.57 -6.03 17.48
C HIS A 56 36.45 -4.97 16.79
N LYS A 57 36.85 -3.93 17.54
CA LYS A 57 37.84 -2.87 17.23
C LYS A 57 37.51 -1.85 16.12
N TYR A 58 36.95 -2.25 14.98
CA TYR A 58 36.84 -1.35 13.81
C TYR A 58 35.53 -0.53 13.79
N LYS A 59 35.57 0.71 14.30
CA LYS A 59 34.39 1.62 14.36
C LYS A 59 34.07 2.37 13.06
N ASP A 60 35.05 2.50 12.17
CA ASP A 60 34.90 3.20 10.89
C ASP A 60 34.28 2.29 9.82
N SER A 61 34.39 0.98 9.99
CA SER A 61 33.72 -0.03 9.17
C SER A 61 32.23 -0.10 9.52
N ARG A 62 31.44 0.78 8.93
CA ARG A 62 29.98 0.85 9.10
C ARG A 62 29.25 0.38 7.85
N GLU A 63 28.13 -0.30 8.06
CA GLU A 63 27.21 -0.71 7.02
C GLU A 63 25.89 0.05 7.17
N GLN A 64 25.36 0.52 6.04
CA GLN A 64 24.15 1.32 5.98
C GLN A 64 23.05 0.50 5.34
N PHE A 65 22.00 0.24 6.11
CA PHE A 65 20.79 -0.39 5.63
C PHE A 65 19.66 0.62 5.60
N GLU A 66 18.71 0.40 4.70
CA GLU A 66 17.47 1.16 4.71
C GLU A 66 16.27 0.23 4.55
N MET A 67 15.19 0.60 5.24
CA MET A 67 13.88 0.02 5.03
C MET A 67 12.99 1.08 4.40
N ARG A 68 12.45 0.78 3.22
CA ARG A 68 11.51 1.65 2.49
C ARG A 68 10.12 1.04 2.59
N THR A 69 9.17 1.81 3.09
CA THR A 69 7.76 1.43 3.12
C THR A 69 6.99 2.33 2.17
N HIS A 70 6.60 1.77 1.03
CA HIS A 70 5.79 2.45 0.03
C HIS A 70 4.32 2.41 0.45
N LYS A 71 3.66 3.55 0.32
CA LYS A 71 2.27 3.74 0.73
C LYS A 71 1.45 4.26 -0.44
N ARG A 72 0.27 3.67 -0.65
CA ARG A 72 -0.75 4.16 -1.58
C ARG A 72 -2.08 4.29 -0.85
N LEU A 73 -2.87 5.27 -1.28
CA LEU A 73 -4.23 5.47 -0.81
C LEU A 73 -5.18 5.36 -2.01
N ILE A 74 -6.25 4.59 -1.86
CA ILE A 74 -7.34 4.52 -2.84
C ILE A 74 -8.61 4.88 -2.09
N ASP A 75 -9.34 5.87 -2.60
CA ASP A 75 -10.63 6.28 -2.03
C ASP A 75 -11.74 5.89 -3.01
N ILE A 76 -12.74 5.17 -2.51
CA ILE A 76 -13.93 4.81 -3.29
C ILE A 76 -15.07 5.74 -2.87
N ILE A 77 -15.55 6.50 -3.84
CA ILE A 77 -16.69 7.41 -3.72
C ILE A 77 -17.94 6.60 -4.12
N ASN A 78 -18.96 6.60 -3.26
CA ASN A 78 -20.22 5.86 -3.46
C ASN A 78 -20.04 4.33 -3.59
N PRO A 79 -19.79 3.61 -2.48
CA PRO A 79 -19.65 2.16 -2.53
C PRO A 79 -20.99 1.47 -2.82
N THR A 80 -21.01 0.59 -3.82
CA THR A 80 -22.10 -0.37 -4.04
C THR A 80 -21.82 -1.67 -3.28
N GLN A 81 -22.86 -2.40 -2.84
CA GLN A 81 -22.68 -3.70 -2.16
C GLN A 81 -21.86 -4.68 -2.98
N LYS A 82 -22.09 -4.73 -4.30
CA LYS A 82 -21.30 -5.52 -5.25
C LYS A 82 -19.80 -5.18 -5.24
N THR A 83 -19.45 -3.93 -4.97
CA THR A 83 -18.05 -3.49 -4.89
C THR A 83 -17.39 -3.95 -3.59
N VAL A 84 -18.11 -3.92 -2.47
CA VAL A 84 -17.60 -4.41 -1.18
C VAL A 84 -17.29 -5.91 -1.26
N ASP A 85 -18.19 -6.69 -1.84
CA ASP A 85 -18.01 -8.14 -2.01
C ASP A 85 -16.86 -8.47 -2.96
N ALA A 86 -16.72 -7.71 -4.05
CA ALA A 86 -15.62 -7.88 -5.01
C ALA A 86 -14.24 -7.56 -4.39
N LEU A 87 -14.17 -6.58 -3.50
CA LEU A 87 -12.92 -6.21 -2.81
C LEU A 87 -12.49 -7.25 -1.78
N MET A 88 -13.43 -7.87 -1.06
CA MET A 88 -13.12 -8.94 -0.12
C MET A 88 -12.68 -10.23 -0.80
N LYS A 89 -13.16 -10.48 -2.02
CA LYS A 89 -12.84 -11.68 -2.80
C LYS A 89 -11.55 -11.54 -3.63
N LEU A 90 -10.92 -10.37 -3.65
CA LEU A 90 -9.77 -10.13 -4.50
C LEU A 90 -8.51 -10.81 -3.94
N ASP A 91 -7.90 -11.69 -4.75
CA ASP A 91 -6.59 -12.25 -4.44
C ASP A 91 -5.49 -11.21 -4.68
N LEU A 92 -5.02 -10.64 -3.58
CA LEU A 92 -3.92 -9.68 -3.59
C LEU A 92 -2.56 -10.41 -3.57
N PRO A 93 -1.54 -9.87 -4.25
CA PRO A 93 -0.22 -10.45 -4.24
C PRO A 93 0.35 -10.49 -2.81
N SER A 94 1.06 -11.57 -2.50
CA SER A 94 1.75 -11.73 -1.22
C SER A 94 2.74 -10.58 -1.00
N GLY A 95 2.75 -10.01 0.21
CA GLY A 95 3.64 -8.91 0.59
C GLY A 95 3.03 -7.51 0.49
N VAL A 96 1.77 -7.37 0.08
CA VAL A 96 1.01 -6.12 0.20
C VAL A 96 0.10 -6.17 1.42
N ASN A 97 0.29 -5.23 2.35
CA ASN A 97 -0.60 -5.06 3.49
C ASN A 97 -1.73 -4.10 3.11
N VAL A 98 -2.97 -4.51 3.35
CA VAL A 98 -4.18 -3.75 3.02
C VAL A 98 -4.96 -3.44 4.28
N GLU A 99 -5.25 -2.15 4.48
CA GLU A 99 -6.08 -1.66 5.57
C GLU A 99 -7.30 -0.95 4.98
N ILE A 100 -8.49 -1.47 5.26
CA ILE A 100 -9.75 -0.91 4.78
C ILE A 100 -10.40 -0.14 5.93
N LYS A 101 -10.69 1.14 5.71
CA LYS A 101 -11.48 1.98 6.62
C LYS A 101 -12.80 2.34 5.94
N LEU A 102 -13.92 2.18 6.65
CA LEU A 102 -15.26 2.52 6.18
C LEU A 102 -15.68 3.93 6.62
#